data_AF-A0A812J0X6-F1
#
_entry.id   AF-A0A812J0X6-F1
#
_cell.length_a   1.000
_cell.length_b   1.000
_cell.length_c   1.000
_cell.angle_alpha   90.00
_cell.angle_beta   90.00
_cell.angle_gamma   90.00
#
_symmetry.space_group_name_H-M   'P 1'
#
loop_
_entity.id
_entity.type
_entity.pdbx_description
1 polymer ?
#
loop_
_entity_poly.entity_id
_entity_poly.type
_entity_poly.pdbx_seq_one_letter_code
_entity_poly.pdbx_strand_id
1 'polypeptide(L)'
;MLASFGAGCVAAFLQKRAKASSHACLACGYAYINWFESLLGSLTCLQDDEGDDSYFRCKYGFLPETRLGKDFFHNAFEFCRLALYLIGVSFSLVLTICVVPAALVTSFVGVLLPEELGWVGWVAVSIQALDYLGNAIAALLLSGSHRLSEKGAEAIPPGQARRRMCFQVCHAKPRAILAKETAWSPAWEAKVEELSLRGMTLRSLVRFYQEELPSMRNWSYVPREHKTRDVVRRVIIPLTSREESSYAASTLNLDGLRRPDVMDLLAAVIADALQECSFSLVTKLLEADPAFLQEVLNDSGRLDDTYWICAFAVNQHVCICHSNPHDRDPVTNQLHPVCTCSSVNISDPDGRSTESEINKFDDMMYHLATLGGCRQAIAVDQSLDLFNRAWCVAEIAEANRLRMNQALKLASRAPIMQRGRALENLDVRSMRASSEADKELILARIKNNMTIDQFNIELQSLIFHAKSGLLASWNAMDSAQQVGEVGRLIRWGLADAGTGKVWKVWEAEE
;
A
#
# COMPACT_ATOMS: atom_id res chain seq x y z
N MET A 1 -8.20 -38.66 -10.79
CA MET A 1 -9.48 -38.33 -10.11
C MET A 1 -9.31 -37.40 -8.93
N LEU A 2 -8.84 -37.81 -7.74
CA LEU A 2 -8.86 -36.96 -6.51
C LEU A 2 -8.29 -35.54 -6.66
N ALA A 3 -7.19 -35.33 -7.37
CA ALA A 3 -6.65 -33.99 -7.63
C ALA A 3 -7.56 -33.12 -8.52
N SER A 4 -8.20 -33.71 -9.54
CA SER A 4 -9.21 -33.03 -10.37
C SER A 4 -10.53 -32.83 -9.61
N PHE A 5 -10.88 -33.70 -8.66
CA PHE A 5 -11.97 -33.44 -7.71
C PHE A 5 -11.62 -32.28 -6.78
N GLY A 6 -10.39 -32.19 -6.25
CA GLY A 6 -9.92 -31.05 -5.46
C GLY A 6 -9.93 -29.73 -6.25
N ALA A 7 -9.38 -29.72 -7.47
CA ALA A 7 -9.43 -28.57 -8.37
C ALA A 7 -10.87 -28.19 -8.74
N GLY A 8 -11.74 -29.18 -9.00
CA GLY A 8 -13.17 -28.98 -9.27
C GLY A 8 -13.94 -28.46 -8.04
N CYS A 9 -13.59 -28.89 -6.83
CA CYS A 9 -14.14 -28.36 -5.58
C CYS A 9 -13.67 -26.93 -5.31
N VAL A 10 -12.41 -26.59 -5.59
CA VAL A 10 -11.90 -25.21 -5.52
C VAL A 10 -12.58 -24.35 -6.58
N ALA A 11 -12.67 -24.81 -7.83
CA ALA A 11 -13.36 -24.11 -8.91
C ALA A 11 -14.85 -23.92 -8.60
N ALA A 12 -15.55 -24.92 -8.05
CA ALA A 12 -16.94 -24.82 -7.64
C ALA A 12 -17.15 -23.93 -6.40
N PHE A 13 -16.24 -23.96 -5.43
CA PHE A 13 -16.24 -23.06 -4.27
C PHE A 13 -16.06 -21.61 -4.71
N LEU A 14 -15.09 -21.37 -5.60
CA LEU A 14 -14.86 -20.07 -6.22
C LEU A 14 -16.05 -19.65 -7.07
N GLN A 15 -16.60 -20.49 -7.96
CA GLN A 15 -17.77 -20.18 -8.80
C GLN A 15 -19.03 -19.88 -7.97
N LYS A 16 -19.23 -20.57 -6.83
CA LYS A 16 -20.32 -20.29 -5.90
C LYS A 16 -20.18 -18.92 -5.20
N ARG A 17 -18.99 -18.32 -5.20
CA ARG A 17 -18.71 -16.94 -4.75
C ARG A 17 -18.53 -15.93 -5.90
N ALA A 18 -18.09 -16.35 -7.08
CA ALA A 18 -17.76 -15.49 -8.23
C ALA A 18 -18.98 -14.89 -8.95
N LYS A 19 -20.20 -15.17 -8.49
CA LYS A 19 -21.41 -14.45 -8.92
C LYS A 19 -21.39 -12.94 -8.63
N ALA A 20 -20.40 -12.45 -7.87
CA ALA A 20 -20.28 -11.07 -7.42
C ALA A 20 -19.05 -10.31 -7.97
N SER A 21 -18.33 -10.85 -8.96
CA SER A 21 -17.23 -10.14 -9.64
C SER A 21 -17.04 -10.66 -11.07
N SER A 22 -16.90 -9.72 -12.01
CA SER A 22 -16.62 -10.00 -13.42
C SER A 22 -15.23 -10.63 -13.60
N HIS A 23 -14.25 -10.14 -12.84
CA HIS A 23 -12.87 -10.65 -12.84
C HIS A 23 -12.78 -12.02 -12.14
N ALA A 24 -13.55 -12.25 -11.08
CA ALA A 24 -13.68 -13.57 -10.46
C ALA A 24 -14.38 -14.57 -11.38
N CYS A 25 -15.38 -14.14 -12.16
CA CYS A 25 -15.99 -14.97 -13.21
C CYS A 25 -14.99 -15.35 -14.30
N LEU A 26 -14.10 -14.44 -14.72
CA LEU A 26 -13.01 -14.75 -15.65
C LEU A 26 -11.97 -15.72 -15.05
N ALA A 27 -11.55 -15.50 -13.81
CA ALA A 27 -10.63 -16.40 -13.11
C ALA A 27 -11.24 -17.80 -12.87
N CYS A 28 -12.52 -17.86 -12.51
CA CYS A 28 -13.28 -19.12 -12.42
C CYS A 28 -13.45 -19.76 -13.79
N GLY A 29 -13.71 -18.98 -14.85
CA GLY A 29 -13.78 -19.46 -16.22
C GLY A 29 -12.48 -20.10 -16.67
N TYR A 30 -11.34 -19.47 -16.37
CA TYR A 30 -10.01 -20.02 -16.64
C TYR A 30 -9.73 -21.29 -15.82
N ALA A 31 -10.11 -21.32 -14.53
CA ALA A 31 -10.01 -22.52 -13.71
C ALA A 31 -10.92 -23.65 -14.22
N TYR A 32 -12.14 -23.34 -14.67
CA TYR A 32 -13.08 -24.29 -15.27
C TYR A 32 -12.60 -24.80 -16.63
N ILE A 33 -12.00 -23.95 -17.47
CA ILE A 33 -11.42 -24.37 -18.76
C ILE A 33 -10.25 -25.34 -18.51
N ASN A 34 -9.27 -24.97 -17.69
CA ASN A 34 -8.15 -25.88 -17.35
C ASN A 34 -8.64 -27.19 -16.70
N TRP A 35 -9.66 -27.12 -15.84
CA TRP A 35 -10.29 -28.30 -15.23
C TRP A 35 -11.03 -29.16 -16.25
N PHE A 36 -11.76 -28.56 -17.19
CA PHE A 36 -12.54 -29.25 -18.21
C PHE A 36 -11.68 -29.80 -19.34
N GLU A 37 -10.57 -29.14 -19.69
CA GLU A 37 -9.52 -29.67 -20.57
C GLU A 37 -8.80 -30.86 -19.91
N SER A 38 -8.48 -30.77 -18.62
CA SER A 38 -7.97 -31.90 -17.83
C SER A 38 -8.98 -33.06 -17.73
N LEU A 39 -10.28 -32.75 -17.64
CA LEU A 39 -11.36 -33.75 -17.63
C LEU A 39 -11.53 -34.41 -19.01
N LEU A 40 -11.62 -33.63 -20.09
CA LEU A 40 -11.72 -34.11 -21.46
C LEU A 40 -10.51 -34.96 -21.84
N GLY A 41 -9.30 -34.51 -21.54
CA GLY A 41 -8.07 -35.30 -21.75
C GLY A 41 -8.03 -36.62 -20.98
N SER A 42 -8.80 -36.74 -19.89
CA SER A 42 -8.99 -38.01 -19.17
C SER A 42 -10.15 -38.87 -19.69
N LEU A 43 -11.06 -38.30 -20.48
CA LEU A 43 -12.21 -38.98 -21.10
C LEU A 43 -11.91 -39.45 -22.53
N THR A 44 -10.99 -38.80 -23.25
CA THR A 44 -10.53 -39.21 -24.59
C THR A 44 -9.63 -40.45 -24.60
N CYS A 45 -9.36 -41.07 -23.45
CA CYS A 45 -8.59 -42.31 -23.32
C CYS A 45 -9.47 -43.59 -23.26
N LEU A 46 -10.62 -43.58 -23.94
CA LEU A 46 -11.51 -44.74 -24.09
C LEU A 46 -12.03 -44.88 -25.53
N GLN A 47 -11.11 -44.89 -26.50
CA GLN A 47 -11.38 -45.46 -27.81
C GLN A 47 -10.07 -45.94 -28.47
N ASP A 48 -9.93 -47.26 -28.56
CA ASP A 48 -8.91 -47.92 -29.40
C ASP A 48 -9.53 -48.35 -30.74
N ASP A 49 -8.63 -48.55 -31.70
CA ASP A 49 -8.73 -49.27 -32.97
C ASP A 49 -9.44 -48.69 -34.22
N GLU A 50 -8.73 -48.93 -35.33
CA GLU A 50 -9.08 -48.95 -36.76
C GLU A 50 -9.80 -47.75 -37.41
N GLY A 51 -9.03 -46.96 -38.20
CA GLY A 51 -9.45 -46.67 -39.58
C GLY A 51 -9.16 -45.29 -40.20
N ASP A 52 -8.19 -45.29 -41.13
CA ASP A 52 -8.12 -44.43 -42.33
C ASP A 52 -7.74 -42.93 -42.21
N ASP A 53 -7.26 -42.38 -43.33
CA ASP A 53 -6.40 -41.19 -43.41
C ASP A 53 -7.18 -39.94 -43.86
N SER A 54 -7.38 -38.94 -42.98
CA SER A 54 -7.95 -37.64 -43.40
C SER A 54 -7.61 -36.43 -42.51
N TYR A 55 -7.61 -35.24 -43.15
CA TYR A 55 -7.22 -33.94 -42.58
C TYR A 55 -8.08 -33.48 -41.40
N PHE A 56 -7.45 -33.22 -40.24
CA PHE A 56 -8.01 -32.34 -39.20
C PHE A 56 -7.50 -30.90 -39.34
N ARG A 57 -8.39 -29.97 -39.71
CA ARG A 57 -8.13 -28.53 -39.77
C ARG A 57 -8.56 -27.88 -38.45
N CYS A 58 -7.60 -27.50 -37.60
CA CYS A 58 -7.90 -26.80 -36.34
C CYS A 58 -8.68 -25.50 -36.61
N LYS A 59 -9.70 -25.22 -35.78
CA LYS A 59 -10.75 -24.22 -36.06
C LYS A 59 -11.15 -23.40 -34.83
N TYR A 60 -10.16 -22.87 -34.12
CA TYR A 60 -10.37 -21.81 -33.13
C TYR A 60 -9.48 -20.62 -33.46
N GLY A 61 -10.12 -19.46 -33.64
CA GLY A 61 -9.44 -18.18 -33.82
C GLY A 61 -10.21 -17.09 -33.10
N PHE A 62 -9.50 -16.28 -32.32
CA PHE A 62 -10.05 -15.05 -31.75
C PHE A 62 -8.92 -14.02 -31.51
N LEU A 63 -8.58 -13.28 -32.57
CA LEU A 63 -7.85 -12.02 -32.46
C LEU A 63 -8.53 -11.00 -33.39
N PRO A 64 -8.93 -9.82 -32.90
CA PRO A 64 -9.44 -8.75 -33.75
C PRO A 64 -8.32 -8.10 -34.55
N GLU A 65 -8.66 -7.60 -35.73
CA GLU A 65 -7.73 -7.02 -36.70
C GLU A 65 -7.35 -5.57 -36.31
N THR A 66 -6.06 -5.32 -36.03
CA THR A 66 -5.51 -3.95 -35.89
C THR A 66 -4.23 -3.77 -36.72
N ARG A 67 -4.10 -2.59 -37.34
CA ARG A 67 -3.13 -2.29 -38.40
C ARG A 67 -1.67 -2.30 -37.94
N LEU A 68 -0.76 -2.68 -38.86
CA LEU A 68 0.68 -2.49 -38.70
C LEU A 68 1.06 -1.02 -38.52
N GLY A 69 2.04 -0.73 -37.66
CA GLY A 69 2.65 0.60 -37.57
C GLY A 69 3.69 0.75 -36.47
N LYS A 70 4.94 0.33 -36.74
CA LYS A 70 6.13 0.46 -35.87
C LYS A 70 6.00 -0.19 -34.48
N ASP A 71 6.36 -1.48 -34.38
CA ASP A 71 7.03 -1.97 -33.16
C ASP A 71 7.69 -3.35 -33.33
N PHE A 72 8.67 -3.48 -34.24
CA PHE A 72 9.31 -4.77 -34.52
C PHE A 72 9.96 -5.39 -33.26
N PHE A 73 10.63 -4.57 -32.43
CA PHE A 73 11.29 -5.05 -31.21
C PHE A 73 10.30 -5.39 -30.10
N HIS A 74 9.23 -4.61 -29.87
CA HIS A 74 8.23 -4.97 -28.87
C HIS A 74 7.46 -6.24 -29.27
N ASN A 75 7.07 -6.37 -30.53
CA ASN A 75 6.45 -7.60 -31.05
C ASN A 75 7.41 -8.79 -31.00
N ALA A 76 8.70 -8.62 -31.27
CA ALA A 76 9.70 -9.69 -31.09
C ALA A 76 9.90 -10.07 -29.62
N PHE A 77 9.84 -9.11 -28.69
CA PHE A 77 9.97 -9.38 -27.25
C PHE A 77 8.73 -10.07 -26.69
N GLU A 78 7.53 -9.64 -27.09
CA GLU A 78 6.28 -10.32 -26.73
C GLU A 78 6.11 -11.67 -27.42
N PHE A 79 6.57 -11.83 -28.67
CA PHE A 79 6.61 -13.15 -29.32
C PHE A 79 7.64 -14.07 -28.66
N CYS A 80 8.80 -13.56 -28.22
CA CYS A 80 9.78 -14.33 -27.46
C CYS A 80 9.26 -14.68 -26.05
N ARG A 81 8.55 -13.76 -25.39
CA ARG A 81 7.88 -14.01 -24.09
C ARG A 81 6.74 -15.02 -24.25
N LEU A 82 5.92 -14.90 -25.29
CA LEU A 82 4.87 -15.86 -25.64
C LEU A 82 5.47 -17.22 -26.04
N ALA A 83 6.59 -17.26 -26.75
CA ALA A 83 7.30 -18.49 -27.06
C ALA A 83 7.91 -19.13 -25.79
N LEU A 84 8.45 -18.34 -24.86
CA LEU A 84 8.93 -18.85 -23.57
C LEU A 84 7.77 -19.30 -22.66
N TYR A 85 6.61 -18.66 -22.71
CA TYR A 85 5.39 -19.15 -22.05
C TYR A 85 4.86 -20.41 -22.74
N LEU A 86 4.80 -20.47 -24.06
CA LEU A 86 4.36 -21.66 -24.80
C LEU A 86 5.34 -22.82 -24.64
N ILE A 87 6.65 -22.58 -24.57
CA ILE A 87 7.65 -23.61 -24.28
C ILE A 87 7.58 -23.99 -22.80
N GLY A 88 7.47 -23.05 -21.86
CA GLY A 88 7.37 -23.36 -20.44
C GLY A 88 6.08 -24.09 -20.08
N VAL A 89 4.95 -23.66 -20.64
CA VAL A 89 3.66 -24.36 -20.54
C VAL A 89 3.69 -25.66 -21.30
N SER A 90 4.20 -25.74 -22.53
CA SER A 90 4.28 -27.04 -23.25
C SER A 90 5.25 -28.01 -22.57
N PHE A 91 6.34 -27.53 -21.96
CA PHE A 91 7.26 -28.37 -21.21
C PHE A 91 6.64 -28.82 -19.89
N SER A 92 5.93 -27.94 -19.17
CA SER A 92 5.16 -28.31 -17.97
C SER A 92 3.97 -29.24 -18.31
N LEU A 93 3.32 -29.03 -19.45
CA LEU A 93 2.21 -29.83 -19.96
C LEU A 93 2.70 -31.18 -20.48
N VAL A 94 3.84 -31.26 -21.18
CA VAL A 94 4.48 -32.54 -21.54
C VAL A 94 5.03 -33.23 -20.30
N LEU A 95 5.62 -32.51 -19.34
CA LEU A 95 6.02 -33.10 -18.05
C LEU A 95 4.78 -33.60 -17.29
N THR A 96 3.63 -32.93 -17.38
CA THR A 96 2.39 -33.37 -16.73
C THR A 96 1.74 -34.53 -17.48
N ILE A 97 1.57 -34.45 -18.80
CA ILE A 97 0.93 -35.46 -19.66
C ILE A 97 1.80 -36.71 -19.85
N CYS A 98 3.12 -36.57 -19.86
CA CYS A 98 4.01 -37.73 -19.92
C CYS A 98 4.39 -38.21 -18.52
N VAL A 99 4.82 -37.34 -17.59
CA VAL A 99 5.35 -37.80 -16.29
C VAL A 99 4.27 -38.04 -15.23
N VAL A 100 3.10 -37.36 -15.21
CA VAL A 100 2.03 -37.76 -14.26
C VAL A 100 1.39 -39.09 -14.67
N PRO A 101 0.96 -39.31 -15.94
CA PRO A 101 0.61 -40.64 -16.43
C PRO A 101 1.73 -41.66 -16.30
N ALA A 102 2.99 -41.37 -16.66
CA ALA A 102 4.07 -42.35 -16.46
C ALA A 102 4.34 -42.63 -14.98
N ALA A 103 4.17 -41.68 -14.06
CA ALA A 103 4.30 -41.91 -12.62
C ALA A 103 3.11 -42.69 -12.03
N LEU A 104 1.89 -42.43 -12.48
CA LEU A 104 0.71 -43.20 -12.11
C LEU A 104 0.77 -44.62 -12.68
N VAL A 105 1.16 -44.77 -13.95
CA VAL A 105 1.37 -46.05 -14.61
C VAL A 105 2.55 -46.80 -13.98
N THR A 106 3.69 -46.16 -13.66
CA THR A 106 4.78 -46.86 -12.95
C THR A 106 4.49 -47.10 -11.46
N SER A 107 3.56 -46.38 -10.84
CA SER A 107 3.05 -46.74 -9.50
C SER A 107 2.09 -47.93 -9.55
N PHE A 108 1.28 -48.05 -10.60
CA PHE A 108 0.30 -49.12 -10.79
C PHE A 108 0.93 -50.40 -11.36
N VAL A 109 1.84 -50.25 -12.32
CA VAL A 109 2.64 -51.31 -12.95
C VAL A 109 3.92 -51.59 -12.15
N GLY A 110 4.29 -50.74 -11.17
CA GLY A 110 5.30 -51.04 -10.15
C GLY A 110 4.89 -52.17 -9.18
N VAL A 111 3.64 -52.63 -9.25
CA VAL A 111 3.14 -53.87 -8.64
C VAL A 111 3.52 -55.11 -9.48
N LEU A 112 4.04 -54.91 -10.71
CA LEU A 112 4.31 -55.95 -11.72
C LEU A 112 5.71 -55.86 -12.37
N LEU A 113 6.46 -54.78 -12.17
CA LEU A 113 7.83 -54.58 -12.68
C LEU A 113 8.90 -54.86 -11.62
N PRO A 114 10.15 -55.19 -12.02
CA PRO A 114 11.26 -55.36 -11.10
C PRO A 114 11.56 -54.10 -10.26
N GLU A 115 12.07 -54.31 -9.05
CA GLU A 115 12.29 -53.26 -8.03
C GLU A 115 13.14 -52.07 -8.53
N GLU A 116 14.07 -52.31 -9.47
CA GLU A 116 15.06 -51.32 -9.93
C GLU A 116 14.49 -50.10 -10.69
N LEU A 117 13.22 -50.09 -11.11
CA LEU A 117 12.60 -48.90 -11.74
C LEU A 117 11.61 -48.14 -10.84
N GLY A 118 11.12 -48.74 -9.75
CA GLY A 118 10.05 -48.15 -8.94
C GLY A 118 10.41 -46.80 -8.31
N TRP A 119 11.69 -46.59 -7.98
CA TRP A 119 12.20 -45.35 -7.38
C TRP A 119 12.07 -44.13 -8.29
N VAL A 120 12.09 -44.29 -9.62
CA VAL A 120 11.99 -43.16 -10.57
C VAL A 120 10.61 -42.51 -10.51
N GLY A 121 9.55 -43.33 -10.42
CA GLY A 121 8.18 -42.85 -10.23
C GLY A 121 8.01 -42.09 -8.91
N TRP A 122 8.54 -42.65 -7.81
CA TRP A 122 8.53 -41.99 -6.51
C TRP A 122 9.30 -40.66 -6.49
N VAL A 123 10.45 -40.58 -7.18
CA VAL A 123 11.21 -39.33 -7.32
C VAL A 123 10.41 -38.29 -8.12
N ALA A 124 9.79 -38.68 -9.23
CA ALA A 124 8.98 -37.76 -10.04
C ALA A 124 7.76 -37.20 -9.28
N VAL A 125 7.01 -38.06 -8.57
CA VAL A 125 5.89 -37.62 -7.71
C VAL A 125 6.39 -36.72 -6.58
N SER A 126 7.53 -37.05 -5.96
CA SER A 126 8.12 -36.24 -4.89
C SER A 126 8.54 -34.86 -5.39
N ILE A 127 9.14 -34.75 -6.57
CA ILE A 127 9.53 -33.46 -7.17
C ILE A 127 8.30 -32.58 -7.44
N GLN A 128 7.23 -33.15 -8.01
CA GLN A 128 5.98 -32.41 -8.25
C GLN A 128 5.28 -32.01 -6.95
N ALA A 129 5.23 -32.90 -5.96
CA ALA A 129 4.68 -32.60 -4.64
C ALA A 129 5.47 -31.49 -3.93
N LEU A 130 6.80 -31.50 -4.04
CA LEU A 130 7.68 -30.45 -3.51
C LEU A 130 7.52 -29.11 -4.24
N ASP A 131 7.27 -29.11 -5.55
CA ASP A 131 6.97 -27.87 -6.29
C ASP A 131 5.61 -27.27 -5.89
N TYR A 132 4.53 -28.06 -5.86
CA TYR A 132 3.23 -27.57 -5.40
C TYR A 132 3.27 -27.11 -3.93
N LEU A 133 3.96 -27.85 -3.06
CA LEU A 133 4.16 -27.45 -1.66
C LEU A 133 5.03 -26.20 -1.54
N GLY A 134 6.09 -26.08 -2.35
CA GLY A 134 6.96 -24.91 -2.41
C GLY A 134 6.21 -23.65 -2.85
N ASN A 135 5.38 -23.75 -3.89
CA ASN A 135 4.52 -22.67 -4.36
C ASN A 135 3.45 -22.28 -3.31
N ALA A 136 2.84 -23.25 -2.62
CA ALA A 136 1.91 -22.97 -1.53
C ALA A 136 2.59 -22.29 -0.31
N ILE A 137 3.78 -22.76 0.08
CA ILE A 137 4.59 -22.15 1.14
C ILE A 137 5.03 -20.73 0.73
N ALA A 138 5.45 -20.53 -0.52
CA ALA A 138 5.81 -19.20 -1.03
C ALA A 138 4.62 -18.22 -0.94
N ALA A 139 3.41 -18.64 -1.32
CA ALA A 139 2.21 -17.83 -1.15
C ALA A 139 1.89 -17.52 0.33
N LEU A 140 2.04 -18.49 1.24
CA LEU A 140 1.84 -18.30 2.69
C LEU A 140 2.92 -17.43 3.37
N LEU A 141 4.14 -17.40 2.83
CA LEU A 141 5.20 -16.50 3.28
C LEU A 141 5.00 -15.09 2.73
N LEU A 142 4.73 -14.94 1.43
CA LEU A 142 4.55 -13.64 0.75
C LEU A 142 3.25 -12.93 1.17
N SER A 143 2.18 -13.67 1.49
CA SER A 143 0.94 -13.12 2.07
C SER A 143 1.13 -12.50 3.45
N GLY A 144 2.17 -12.91 4.18
CA GLY A 144 2.33 -12.59 5.60
C GLY A 144 1.32 -13.29 6.52
N SER A 145 0.52 -14.26 6.03
CA SER A 145 -0.55 -14.90 6.81
C SER A 145 -0.03 -15.62 8.06
N HIS A 146 1.20 -16.12 8.01
CA HIS A 146 1.92 -16.68 9.16
C HIS A 146 1.96 -15.74 10.38
N ARG A 147 1.88 -14.41 10.20
CA ARG A 147 1.88 -13.41 11.27
C ARG A 147 0.59 -13.37 12.09
N LEU A 148 -0.53 -13.85 11.53
CA LEU A 148 -1.83 -13.91 12.25
C LEU A 148 -1.96 -15.14 13.16
N SER A 149 -1.06 -16.12 13.03
CA SER A 149 -1.17 -17.42 13.69
C SER A 149 -0.50 -17.49 15.07
N GLU A 150 0.20 -16.44 15.52
CA GLU A 150 1.03 -16.45 16.74
C GLU A 150 0.21 -16.20 18.04
N LYS A 151 -1.12 -16.34 18.01
CA LYS A 151 -2.10 -16.10 19.10
C LYS A 151 -2.00 -17.04 20.34
N GLY A 152 -0.88 -17.72 20.55
CA GLY A 152 -0.70 -18.68 21.63
C GLY A 152 0.74 -18.87 22.14
N ALA A 153 1.72 -18.11 21.64
CA ALA A 153 3.04 -18.05 22.25
C ALA A 153 3.02 -17.09 23.45
N GLU A 154 3.77 -17.43 24.51
CA GLU A 154 3.74 -16.67 25.77
C GLU A 154 4.12 -15.19 25.59
N ALA A 155 3.54 -14.33 26.44
CA ALA A 155 3.74 -12.89 26.39
C ALA A 155 5.19 -12.49 26.75
N ILE A 156 6.07 -12.44 25.74
CA ILE A 156 7.45 -11.98 25.88
C ILE A 156 7.43 -10.53 26.43
N PRO A 157 8.14 -10.22 27.53
CA PRO A 157 8.01 -8.93 28.19
C PRO A 157 8.40 -7.75 27.29
N PRO A 158 7.67 -6.61 27.39
CA PRO A 158 7.82 -5.46 26.49
C PRO A 158 9.11 -4.68 26.77
N GLY A 159 10.23 -5.19 26.26
CA GLY A 159 11.55 -4.55 26.38
C GLY A 159 12.66 -5.08 25.47
N GLN A 160 12.55 -6.30 24.92
CA GLN A 160 13.64 -6.91 24.13
C GLN A 160 13.23 -7.39 22.72
N ALA A 161 11.93 -7.53 22.43
CA ALA A 161 11.43 -8.29 21.27
C ALA A 161 11.18 -7.50 19.96
N ARG A 162 12.00 -6.50 19.59
CA ARG A 162 11.91 -5.84 18.25
C ARG A 162 13.26 -5.49 17.59
N ARG A 163 14.19 -6.46 17.55
CA ARG A 163 15.26 -6.56 16.53
C ARG A 163 15.05 -7.78 15.61
N ARG A 164 13.90 -7.87 14.92
CA ARG A 164 13.68 -8.83 13.82
C ARG A 164 14.04 -8.18 12.48
N MET A 165 14.41 -9.00 11.50
CA MET A 165 15.05 -8.58 10.24
C MET A 165 14.15 -7.69 9.37
N CYS A 166 14.41 -6.39 9.35
CA CYS A 166 14.26 -5.65 8.10
C CYS A 166 15.34 -6.14 7.13
N PHE A 167 15.06 -6.18 5.83
CA PHE A 167 16.05 -6.60 4.83
C PHE A 167 17.27 -5.67 4.93
N GLN A 168 18.43 -6.20 5.31
CA GLN A 168 19.60 -5.40 5.66
C GLN A 168 20.36 -4.93 4.40
N VAL A 169 19.65 -4.20 3.54
CA VAL A 169 20.27 -3.28 2.59
C VAL A 169 21.20 -2.39 3.39
N CYS A 170 22.50 -2.45 3.11
CA CYS A 170 23.50 -1.74 3.88
C CYS A 170 23.19 -0.23 3.86
N HIS A 171 22.65 0.30 4.96
CA HIS A 171 22.46 1.72 5.17
C HIS A 171 23.83 2.41 5.27
N ALA A 172 24.45 2.64 4.11
CA ALA A 172 25.58 3.54 3.98
C ALA A 172 25.14 4.88 4.58
N LYS A 173 25.83 5.31 5.65
CA LYS A 173 25.54 6.54 6.40
C LYS A 173 25.15 7.65 5.42
N PRO A 174 24.05 8.41 5.66
CA PRO A 174 23.62 9.49 4.79
C PRO A 174 24.84 10.32 4.35
N ARG A 175 25.12 10.28 3.04
CA ARG A 175 26.41 10.70 2.47
C ARG A 175 26.64 12.15 2.86
N ALA A 176 27.56 12.38 3.80
CA ALA A 176 27.73 13.61 4.60
C ALA A 176 27.08 14.83 3.94
N ILE A 177 25.81 15.03 4.27
CA ILE A 177 25.01 16.15 3.75
C ILE A 177 25.72 17.42 4.20
N LEU A 178 25.83 18.40 3.30
CA LEU A 178 26.51 19.67 3.54
C LEU A 178 26.12 20.19 4.93
N ALA A 179 27.14 20.46 5.76
CA ALA A 179 26.90 20.95 7.11
C ALA A 179 26.06 22.24 7.01
N LYS A 180 24.90 22.28 7.68
CA LYS A 180 24.11 23.52 7.76
C LYS A 180 25.02 24.58 8.36
N GLU A 181 25.31 25.62 7.57
CA GLU A 181 26.47 26.49 7.78
C GLU A 181 26.29 27.51 8.92
N THR A 182 25.24 27.33 9.72
CA THR A 182 25.01 27.95 11.02
C THR A 182 24.57 26.85 11.98
N ALA A 183 25.26 26.71 13.12
CA ALA A 183 24.71 25.97 14.24
C ALA A 183 23.43 26.72 14.69
N TRP A 184 22.32 26.01 14.76
CA TRP A 184 21.06 26.58 15.23
C TRP A 184 21.14 26.93 16.71
N SER A 185 20.20 27.73 17.21
CA SER A 185 20.12 27.98 18.66
C SER A 185 19.73 26.69 19.40
N PRO A 186 20.19 26.46 20.65
CA PRO A 186 19.77 25.30 21.43
C PRO A 186 18.24 25.20 21.62
N ALA A 187 17.53 26.33 21.56
CA ALA A 187 16.06 26.37 21.58
C ALA A 187 15.43 25.81 20.29
N TRP A 188 16.04 26.03 19.12
CA TRP A 188 15.62 25.43 17.86
C TRP A 188 15.85 23.91 17.88
N GLU A 189 17.04 23.46 18.30
CA GLU A 189 17.38 22.04 18.38
C GLU A 189 16.47 21.29 19.37
N ALA A 190 16.23 21.86 20.57
CA ALA A 190 15.28 21.31 21.53
C ALA A 190 13.84 21.24 20.99
N LYS A 191 13.39 22.27 20.25
CA LYS A 191 12.06 22.26 19.61
C LYS A 191 11.97 21.23 18.47
N VAL A 192 13.06 21.00 17.74
CA VAL A 192 13.16 19.95 16.70
C VAL A 192 13.07 18.55 17.32
N GLU A 193 13.81 18.30 18.41
CA GLU A 193 13.72 17.04 19.15
C GLU A 193 12.31 16.83 19.71
N GLU A 194 11.74 17.84 20.37
CA GLU A 194 10.38 17.83 20.91
C GLU A 194 9.33 17.52 19.83
N LEU A 195 9.35 18.22 18.68
CA LEU A 195 8.44 17.98 17.55
C LEU A 195 8.57 16.55 16.99
N SER A 196 9.78 15.97 17.04
CA SER A 196 10.03 14.59 16.65
C SER A 196 9.42 13.56 17.62
N LEU A 197 8.99 13.99 18.82
CA LEU A 197 8.40 13.13 19.87
C LEU A 197 6.89 13.32 20.04
N ARG A 198 6.26 14.27 19.33
CA ARG A 198 4.81 14.51 19.46
C ARG A 198 4.02 13.50 18.66
N GLY A 199 3.16 12.72 19.31
CA GLY A 199 2.68 11.49 18.69
C GLY A 199 1.54 10.69 19.26
N MET A 200 1.03 9.73 18.48
CA MET A 200 -0.07 8.84 18.84
C MET A 200 0.14 7.49 18.14
N THR A 201 -0.14 6.38 18.81
CA THR A 201 -0.13 5.05 18.19
C THR A 201 -1.37 4.85 17.30
N LEU A 202 -1.33 3.88 16.38
CA LEU A 202 -2.48 3.52 15.54
C LEU A 202 -3.74 3.19 16.37
N ARG A 203 -3.57 2.69 17.60
CA ARG A 203 -4.62 2.54 18.62
C ARG A 203 -5.32 3.85 18.96
N SER A 204 -4.58 4.91 19.29
CA SER A 204 -5.15 6.23 19.60
C SER A 204 -5.69 6.95 18.36
N LEU A 205 -5.15 6.65 17.17
CA LEU A 205 -5.59 7.22 15.90
C LEU A 205 -6.94 6.61 15.46
N VAL A 206 -7.11 5.29 15.62
CA VAL A 206 -8.41 4.60 15.51
C VAL A 206 -9.38 5.05 16.61
N ARG A 207 -8.92 5.20 17.85
CA ARG A 207 -9.75 5.73 18.96
C ARG A 207 -10.27 7.14 18.66
N PHE A 208 -9.43 8.04 18.16
CA PHE A 208 -9.83 9.39 17.76
C PHE A 208 -10.94 9.36 16.68
N TYR A 209 -10.83 8.44 15.71
CA TYR A 209 -11.87 8.24 14.69
C TYR A 209 -13.20 7.71 15.28
N GLN A 210 -13.13 6.72 16.19
CA GLN A 210 -14.28 6.02 16.76
C GLN A 210 -15.01 6.82 17.86
N GLU A 211 -14.28 7.51 18.74
CA GLU A 211 -14.81 8.15 19.95
C GLU A 211 -14.87 9.68 19.82
N GLU A 212 -13.79 10.30 19.36
CA GLU A 212 -13.63 11.76 19.43
C GLU A 212 -14.36 12.46 18.26
N LEU A 213 -14.25 11.97 17.02
CA LEU A 213 -15.01 12.53 15.88
C LEU A 213 -16.53 12.54 16.11
N PRO A 214 -17.19 11.45 16.58
CA PRO A 214 -18.64 11.42 16.78
C PRO A 214 -19.11 12.17 18.03
N SER A 215 -18.20 12.54 18.95
CA SER A 215 -18.53 13.32 20.16
C SER A 215 -18.93 14.77 19.85
N MET A 216 -18.61 15.26 18.64
CA MET A 216 -18.66 16.67 18.29
C MET A 216 -20.08 17.20 18.15
N ARG A 217 -20.49 18.01 19.12
CA ARG A 217 -21.82 18.64 19.15
C ARG A 217 -22.07 19.48 17.89
N ASN A 218 -23.21 19.26 17.25
CA ASN A 218 -23.69 19.98 16.07
C ASN A 218 -22.78 19.85 14.81
N TRP A 219 -21.95 18.81 14.74
CA TRP A 219 -21.17 18.49 13.53
C TRP A 219 -21.10 16.98 13.33
N SER A 220 -21.39 16.50 12.12
CA SER A 220 -21.25 15.09 11.75
C SER A 220 -20.14 14.97 10.71
N TYR A 221 -19.20 14.06 10.93
CA TYR A 221 -18.12 13.84 9.98
C TYR A 221 -18.62 13.05 8.76
N VAL A 222 -18.41 13.61 7.55
CA VAL A 222 -18.75 12.97 6.27
C VAL A 222 -17.43 12.65 5.54
N PRO A 223 -16.97 11.39 5.53
CA PRO A 223 -15.60 11.04 5.12
C PRO A 223 -15.19 11.50 3.72
N ARG A 224 -16.15 11.57 2.80
CA ARG A 224 -15.92 11.88 1.37
C ARG A 224 -15.92 13.37 1.05
N GLU A 225 -16.41 14.20 1.97
CA GLU A 225 -16.51 15.66 1.82
C GLU A 225 -15.50 16.39 2.72
N HIS A 226 -15.36 15.97 3.99
CA HIS A 226 -14.51 16.62 4.99
C HIS A 226 -13.03 16.22 4.86
N LYS A 227 -12.18 17.22 4.65
CA LYS A 227 -10.72 17.05 4.52
C LYS A 227 -10.04 17.22 5.88
N THR A 228 -8.73 17.00 5.94
CA THR A 228 -7.94 17.15 7.18
C THR A 228 -8.08 18.53 7.83
N ARG A 229 -8.21 19.61 7.03
CA ARG A 229 -8.47 20.97 7.55
C ARG A 229 -9.79 21.05 8.32
N ASP A 230 -10.83 20.38 7.84
CA ASP A 230 -12.16 20.40 8.43
C ASP A 230 -12.12 19.70 9.79
N VAL A 231 -11.42 18.57 9.88
CA VAL A 231 -11.13 17.86 11.15
C VAL A 231 -10.29 18.72 12.11
N VAL A 232 -9.24 19.39 11.61
CA VAL A 232 -8.42 20.31 12.42
C VAL A 232 -9.28 21.44 13.01
N ARG A 233 -10.11 22.08 12.18
CA ARG A 233 -10.96 23.22 12.55
C ARG A 233 -12.16 22.84 13.43
N ARG A 234 -12.80 21.71 13.16
CA ARG A 234 -14.03 21.26 13.86
C ARG A 234 -13.74 20.43 15.11
N VAL A 235 -12.61 19.74 15.18
CA VAL A 235 -12.34 18.73 16.23
C VAL A 235 -11.06 19.05 17.01
N ILE A 236 -9.91 19.08 16.34
CA ILE A 236 -8.61 19.15 17.03
C ILE A 236 -8.45 20.47 17.80
N ILE A 237 -8.68 21.61 17.14
CA ILE A 237 -8.58 22.93 17.78
C ILE A 237 -9.58 23.06 18.95
N PRO A 238 -10.88 22.72 18.81
CA PRO A 238 -11.80 22.71 19.96
C PRO A 238 -11.38 21.78 21.10
N LEU A 239 -10.93 20.56 20.82
CA LEU A 239 -10.54 19.60 21.86
C LEU A 239 -9.31 20.05 22.66
N THR A 240 -8.25 20.55 22.00
CA THR A 240 -7.04 21.02 22.72
C THR A 240 -7.12 22.47 23.19
N SER A 241 -8.22 23.19 22.94
CA SER A 241 -8.39 24.62 23.27
C SER A 241 -8.18 25.00 24.73
N ARG A 242 -8.34 24.04 25.66
CA ARG A 242 -8.10 24.24 27.10
C ARG A 242 -6.61 24.14 27.50
N GLU A 243 -5.84 23.37 26.74
CA GLU A 243 -4.40 23.14 26.98
C GLU A 243 -3.51 23.97 26.06
N GLU A 244 -4.11 24.57 25.02
CA GLU A 244 -3.44 25.39 23.99
C GLU A 244 -2.26 24.67 23.33
N SER A 245 -2.41 23.35 23.18
CA SER A 245 -1.38 22.39 22.75
C SER A 245 -1.73 21.69 21.43
N SER A 246 -0.77 20.98 20.84
CA SER A 246 -1.08 20.03 19.77
C SER A 246 -1.75 18.78 20.32
N TYR A 247 -2.59 18.11 19.53
CA TYR A 247 -3.32 16.92 19.99
C TYR A 247 -2.38 15.85 20.54
N ALA A 248 -1.28 15.61 19.85
CA ALA A 248 -0.33 14.57 20.16
C ALA A 248 0.61 14.91 21.35
N ALA A 249 0.51 16.13 21.89
CA ALA A 249 1.12 16.56 23.16
C ALA A 249 0.07 16.80 24.29
N SER A 250 -1.22 16.71 23.98
CA SER A 250 -2.32 16.97 24.92
C SER A 250 -2.64 15.79 25.84
N THR A 251 -3.33 16.03 26.96
CA THR A 251 -3.73 14.94 27.88
C THR A 251 -4.78 13.98 27.29
N LEU A 252 -5.43 14.36 26.17
CA LEU A 252 -6.36 13.52 25.41
C LEU A 252 -5.65 12.38 24.66
N ASN A 253 -4.33 12.50 24.45
CA ASN A 253 -3.50 11.48 23.84
C ASN A 253 -2.93 10.53 24.89
N LEU A 254 -3.58 9.38 25.07
CA LEU A 254 -3.27 8.41 26.12
C LEU A 254 -1.92 7.68 25.95
N ASP A 255 -1.26 7.79 24.79
CA ASP A 255 0.02 7.11 24.55
C ASP A 255 1.24 7.86 25.12
N GLY A 256 1.07 9.14 25.46
CA GLY A 256 2.16 10.09 25.67
C GLY A 256 2.91 10.42 24.38
N LEU A 257 4.13 10.93 24.51
CA LEU A 257 4.99 11.30 23.38
C LEU A 257 5.42 10.06 22.55
N ARG A 258 5.06 10.04 21.26
CA ARG A 258 5.26 8.97 20.24
C ARG A 258 5.44 9.61 18.83
N ARG A 259 4.72 9.18 17.77
CA ARG A 259 4.47 9.91 16.47
C ARG A 259 3.09 9.53 15.80
N PRO A 260 2.20 10.42 15.28
CA PRO A 260 0.76 10.16 14.93
C PRO A 260 0.50 9.80 13.42
N ASP A 261 -0.77 9.75 12.89
CA ASP A 261 -1.30 9.20 11.58
C ASP A 261 -2.89 9.26 11.26
N VAL A 262 -3.59 10.29 10.70
CA VAL A 262 -5.10 10.39 10.47
C VAL A 262 -5.56 11.29 9.25
N MET A 263 -6.64 11.14 8.43
CA MET A 263 -7.93 10.38 8.40
C MET A 263 -8.25 9.60 7.09
N ASP A 264 -8.42 10.21 5.90
CA ASP A 264 -8.31 9.43 4.64
C ASP A 264 -6.85 8.91 4.53
N LEU A 265 -5.97 9.73 5.09
CA LEU A 265 -4.65 9.45 5.59
C LEU A 265 -4.61 8.36 6.73
N LEU A 266 -5.60 8.21 7.63
CA LEU A 266 -5.77 7.01 8.51
C LEU A 266 -6.01 5.75 7.67
N ALA A 267 -6.86 5.80 6.64
CA ALA A 267 -7.06 4.63 5.78
C ALA A 267 -5.75 4.28 5.04
N ALA A 268 -5.01 5.27 4.55
CA ALA A 268 -3.67 5.09 3.99
C ALA A 268 -2.62 4.59 5.01
N VAL A 269 -2.76 4.95 6.30
CA VAL A 269 -1.86 4.54 7.40
C VAL A 269 -2.19 3.15 7.94
N ILE A 270 -3.47 2.78 8.02
CA ILE A 270 -3.90 1.40 8.27
C ILE A 270 -3.46 0.52 7.09
N ALA A 271 -3.64 0.96 5.85
CA ALA A 271 -3.08 0.31 4.67
C ALA A 271 -1.54 0.19 4.74
N ASP A 272 -0.83 1.23 5.20
CA ASP A 272 0.63 1.16 5.35
C ASP A 272 1.10 0.27 6.50
N ALA A 273 0.34 0.22 7.60
CA ALA A 273 0.58 -0.64 8.74
C ALA A 273 0.37 -2.11 8.35
N LEU A 274 -0.70 -2.41 7.60
CA LEU A 274 -1.03 -3.74 7.07
C LEU A 274 -0.23 -4.14 5.82
N GLN A 275 0.51 -3.22 5.20
CA GLN A 275 1.32 -3.47 3.98
C GLN A 275 0.46 -3.71 2.72
N GLU A 276 -0.69 -3.03 2.66
CA GLU A 276 -1.57 -2.92 1.50
C GLU A 276 -1.06 -1.86 0.50
N CYS A 277 -1.31 -2.07 -0.80
CA CYS A 277 -0.95 -1.11 -1.84
C CYS A 277 -1.93 0.06 -1.88
N SER A 278 -3.24 -0.25 -2.02
CA SER A 278 -4.31 0.73 -1.99
C SER A 278 -4.89 0.93 -0.59
N PHE A 279 -5.74 1.95 -0.45
CA PHE A 279 -6.55 2.17 0.75
C PHE A 279 -8.07 2.08 0.52
N SER A 280 -8.59 1.76 -0.68
CA SER A 280 -10.04 1.71 -0.95
C SER A 280 -10.81 0.76 -0.03
N LEU A 281 -10.38 -0.50 0.06
CA LEU A 281 -10.95 -1.51 0.97
C LEU A 281 -10.92 -1.00 2.42
N VAL A 282 -9.82 -0.37 2.83
CA VAL A 282 -9.63 0.13 4.19
C VAL A 282 -10.58 1.30 4.49
N THR A 283 -10.72 2.29 3.61
CA THR A 283 -11.68 3.39 3.77
C THR A 283 -13.10 2.86 3.93
N LYS A 284 -13.52 1.90 3.09
CA LYS A 284 -14.86 1.31 3.18
C LYS A 284 -15.06 0.47 4.45
N LEU A 285 -14.07 -0.31 4.87
CA LEU A 285 -14.13 -1.04 6.14
C LEU A 285 -14.15 -0.08 7.34
N LEU A 286 -13.50 1.08 7.25
CA LEU A 286 -13.52 2.13 8.26
C LEU A 286 -14.89 2.84 8.32
N GLU A 287 -15.55 3.03 7.17
CA GLU A 287 -16.95 3.49 7.07
C GLU A 287 -17.96 2.45 7.61
N ALA A 288 -17.73 1.14 7.43
CA ALA A 288 -18.73 0.08 7.67
C ALA A 288 -18.56 -0.69 8.98
N ASP A 289 -17.32 -1.00 9.40
CA ASP A 289 -16.99 -1.75 10.61
C ASP A 289 -15.56 -1.40 11.10
N PRO A 290 -15.37 -0.23 11.73
CA PRO A 290 -14.06 0.19 12.23
C PRO A 290 -13.57 -0.68 13.40
N ALA A 291 -14.45 -1.43 14.08
CA ALA A 291 -14.07 -2.37 15.12
C ALA A 291 -13.35 -3.59 14.52
N PHE A 292 -13.85 -4.14 13.41
CA PHE A 292 -13.17 -5.19 12.66
C PHE A 292 -11.76 -4.78 12.21
N LEU A 293 -11.56 -3.55 11.73
CA LEU A 293 -10.21 -3.06 11.41
C LEU A 293 -9.30 -3.02 12.65
N GLN A 294 -9.83 -2.63 13.81
CA GLN A 294 -9.10 -2.61 15.07
C GLN A 294 -8.69 -4.01 15.53
N GLU A 295 -9.56 -5.02 15.34
CA GLU A 295 -9.24 -6.45 15.55
C GLU A 295 -8.12 -6.92 14.62
N VAL A 296 -8.19 -6.61 13.32
CA VAL A 296 -7.15 -7.00 12.34
C VAL A 296 -5.81 -6.33 12.62
N LEU A 297 -5.79 -5.09 13.10
CA LEU A 297 -4.58 -4.37 13.52
C LEU A 297 -4.00 -4.89 14.84
N ASN A 298 -4.85 -5.39 15.74
CA ASN A 298 -4.44 -6.05 16.97
C ASN A 298 -3.77 -7.40 16.64
N ASP A 299 -4.46 -8.22 15.85
CA ASP A 299 -4.05 -9.58 15.45
C ASP A 299 -2.77 -9.61 14.61
N SER A 300 -2.47 -8.52 13.88
CA SER A 300 -1.23 -8.36 13.14
C SER A 300 -0.10 -7.68 13.95
N GLY A 301 -0.34 -7.30 15.21
CA GLY A 301 0.64 -6.64 16.08
C GLY A 301 1.04 -5.25 15.60
N ARG A 302 0.09 -4.48 15.05
CA ARG A 302 0.32 -3.18 14.40
C ARG A 302 -0.40 -2.00 15.07
N LEU A 303 -1.27 -2.23 16.06
CA LEU A 303 -1.95 -1.14 16.79
C LEU A 303 -0.98 -0.16 17.47
N ASP A 304 0.20 -0.63 17.88
CA ASP A 304 1.21 0.21 18.55
C ASP A 304 2.26 0.79 17.58
N ASP A 305 2.08 0.62 16.27
CA ASP A 305 2.88 1.33 15.27
C ASP A 305 2.55 2.84 15.27
N THR A 306 3.53 3.61 14.80
CA THR A 306 3.82 4.98 15.24
C THR A 306 4.48 5.72 14.05
N TYR A 307 3.92 6.86 13.60
CA TYR A 307 4.07 7.41 12.24
C TYR A 307 4.74 8.82 12.20
N TRP A 308 4.13 9.86 11.60
CA TRP A 308 4.21 11.29 11.98
C TRP A 308 3.14 12.12 11.21
N ILE A 309 2.53 13.15 11.81
CA ILE A 309 1.65 14.12 11.09
C ILE A 309 1.75 15.53 11.62
N CYS A 310 1.77 16.49 10.69
CA CYS A 310 1.58 17.90 10.96
C CYS A 310 0.25 18.22 11.68
N ALA A 311 -0.87 17.63 11.24
CA ALA A 311 -2.22 18.00 11.73
C ALA A 311 -2.46 17.71 13.23
N PHE A 312 -1.72 16.77 13.82
CA PHE A 312 -1.85 16.40 15.24
C PHE A 312 -0.59 16.68 16.06
N ALA A 313 0.60 16.70 15.44
CA ALA A 313 1.86 17.01 16.13
C ALA A 313 2.14 18.52 16.25
N VAL A 314 1.76 19.34 15.26
CA VAL A 314 1.92 20.81 15.32
C VAL A 314 0.82 21.43 16.17
N ASN A 315 1.19 22.39 17.01
CA ASN A 315 0.27 23.15 17.83
C ASN A 315 -0.53 24.14 16.98
N GLN A 316 -1.75 23.74 16.64
CA GLN A 316 -2.66 24.52 15.79
C GLN A 316 -3.03 25.89 16.42
N HIS A 317 -2.93 26.03 17.76
CA HIS A 317 -3.25 27.26 18.49
C HIS A 317 -2.27 28.41 18.24
N VAL A 318 -1.01 28.10 17.90
CA VAL A 318 0.02 29.12 17.60
C VAL A 318 0.33 29.25 16.11
N CYS A 319 -0.42 28.54 15.24
CA CYS A 319 -0.20 28.56 13.79
C CYS A 319 -1.40 29.12 13.00
N ILE A 320 -2.62 28.62 13.23
CA ILE A 320 -3.79 28.94 12.40
C ILE A 320 -5.02 29.37 13.21
N CYS A 321 -4.84 29.64 14.50
CA CYS A 321 -5.91 29.96 15.43
C CYS A 321 -6.48 31.37 15.19
N HIS A 322 -7.57 31.73 15.85
CA HIS A 322 -8.20 33.07 15.87
C HIS A 322 -8.60 33.68 14.51
N SER A 323 -8.25 33.06 13.38
CA SER A 323 -8.52 33.52 12.03
C SER A 323 -9.22 32.42 11.22
N ASN A 324 -10.43 32.75 10.77
CA ASN A 324 -11.10 32.02 9.71
C ASN A 324 -11.86 32.99 8.78
N PRO A 325 -11.18 33.63 7.81
CA PRO A 325 -11.84 34.58 6.92
C PRO A 325 -12.77 33.88 5.90
N HIS A 326 -12.41 32.69 5.42
CA HIS A 326 -13.01 32.08 4.22
C HIS A 326 -13.17 30.54 4.29
N ASP A 327 -12.65 29.85 5.30
CA ASP A 327 -12.65 28.39 5.36
C ASP A 327 -14.03 27.89 5.81
N ARG A 328 -14.69 27.16 4.91
CA ARG A 328 -16.07 26.69 5.06
C ARG A 328 -16.15 25.19 5.00
N ASP A 329 -16.99 24.68 5.88
CA ASP A 329 -17.45 23.31 5.95
C ASP A 329 -18.21 22.95 4.66
N PRO A 330 -17.74 21.97 3.86
CA PRO A 330 -18.27 21.70 2.52
C PRO A 330 -19.71 21.17 2.51
N VAL A 331 -20.15 20.54 3.60
CA VAL A 331 -21.51 19.96 3.71
C VAL A 331 -22.53 21.03 4.10
N THR A 332 -22.20 21.88 5.06
CA THR A 332 -23.12 22.91 5.60
C THR A 332 -22.94 24.30 4.98
N ASN A 333 -21.85 24.53 4.24
CA ASN A 333 -21.37 25.82 3.73
C ASN A 333 -21.18 26.90 4.84
N GLN A 334 -21.14 26.50 6.10
CA GLN A 334 -20.90 27.39 7.24
C GLN A 334 -19.40 27.63 7.43
N LEU A 335 -19.02 28.82 7.89
CA LEU A 335 -17.65 29.06 8.36
C LEU A 335 -17.37 28.15 9.57
N HIS A 336 -16.20 27.52 9.61
CA HIS A 336 -15.76 26.81 10.81
C HIS A 336 -15.64 27.78 12.00
N PRO A 337 -15.91 27.30 13.24
CA PRO A 337 -15.80 28.13 14.43
C PRO A 337 -14.39 28.67 14.63
N VAL A 338 -14.29 29.89 15.15
CA VAL A 338 -13.03 30.52 15.57
C VAL A 338 -12.83 30.23 17.05
N CYS A 339 -11.64 29.76 17.43
CA CYS A 339 -11.29 29.47 18.82
C CYS A 339 -11.01 30.76 19.61
N THR A 340 -11.29 30.71 20.92
CA THR A 340 -11.19 31.82 21.87
C THR A 340 -10.18 31.55 23.00
N CYS A 341 -9.15 30.73 22.73
CA CYS A 341 -7.99 30.56 23.61
C CYS A 341 -7.11 31.83 23.67
N SER A 342 -6.06 31.81 24.50
CA SER A 342 -5.19 32.98 24.77
C SER A 342 -3.93 33.06 23.90
N SER A 343 -3.64 32.01 23.14
CA SER A 343 -2.52 31.89 22.20
C SER A 343 -2.46 33.01 21.16
N VAL A 344 -1.26 33.22 20.63
CA VAL A 344 -1.01 34.17 19.54
C VAL A 344 -0.41 33.40 18.37
N ASN A 345 -0.96 33.60 17.17
CA ASN A 345 -0.36 33.04 15.96
C ASN A 345 1.03 33.63 15.75
N ILE A 346 2.03 32.76 15.62
CA ILE A 346 3.41 33.16 15.42
C ILE A 346 3.59 33.64 13.97
N SER A 347 4.05 34.88 13.82
CA SER A 347 4.42 35.44 12.52
C SER A 347 5.89 35.11 12.24
N ASP A 348 6.16 34.41 11.14
CA ASP A 348 7.46 33.85 10.80
C ASP A 348 7.85 34.17 9.34
N PRO A 349 7.92 35.46 8.95
CA PRO A 349 8.01 35.87 7.55
C PRO A 349 9.35 35.56 6.87
N ASP A 350 10.41 35.23 7.64
CA ASP A 350 11.71 34.81 7.13
C ASP A 350 11.97 33.30 7.32
N GLY A 351 11.05 32.58 7.97
CA GLY A 351 11.17 31.16 8.27
C GLY A 351 12.24 30.81 9.32
N ARG A 352 12.53 31.73 10.26
CA ARG A 352 13.60 31.59 11.27
C ARG A 352 13.15 31.72 12.72
N SER A 353 11.87 32.00 13.00
CA SER A 353 11.35 32.04 14.38
C SER A 353 11.65 30.73 15.13
N THR A 354 12.19 30.83 16.35
CA THR A 354 12.42 29.69 17.25
C THR A 354 11.12 29.07 17.74
N GLU A 355 10.05 29.87 17.79
CA GLU A 355 8.73 29.55 18.31
C GLU A 355 7.89 28.82 17.26
N SER A 356 8.00 29.24 15.98
CA SER A 356 7.30 28.65 14.84
C SER A 356 7.60 27.16 14.72
N GLU A 357 6.58 26.31 14.66
CA GLU A 357 6.76 24.86 14.59
C GLU A 357 6.84 24.34 13.14
N ILE A 358 6.31 25.11 12.18
CA ILE A 358 6.22 24.71 10.77
C ILE A 358 7.57 24.85 10.06
N ASN A 359 8.35 25.89 10.39
CA ASN A 359 9.64 26.14 9.72
C ASN A 359 10.71 25.05 9.99
N LYS A 360 10.50 24.22 11.03
CA LYS A 360 11.39 23.17 11.54
C LYS A 360 11.21 21.80 10.87
N PHE A 361 10.27 21.63 9.94
CA PHE A 361 9.95 20.31 9.37
C PHE A 361 11.18 19.62 8.76
N ASP A 362 12.00 20.32 7.96
CA ASP A 362 13.22 19.76 7.35
C ASP A 362 14.21 19.22 8.42
N ASP A 363 14.41 19.96 9.52
CA ASP A 363 15.31 19.56 10.62
C ASP A 363 14.72 18.43 11.46
N MET A 364 13.39 18.42 11.66
CA MET A 364 12.66 17.33 12.32
C MET A 364 12.74 16.05 11.49
N MET A 365 12.56 16.11 10.16
CA MET A 365 12.74 14.98 9.27
C MET A 365 14.19 14.47 9.26
N TYR A 366 15.19 15.37 9.27
CA TYR A 366 16.60 15.00 9.42
C TYR A 366 16.87 14.29 10.76
N HIS A 367 16.30 14.79 11.87
CA HIS A 367 16.38 14.14 13.19
C HIS A 367 15.73 12.74 13.17
N LEU A 368 14.53 12.58 12.59
CA LEU A 368 13.89 11.28 12.40
C LEU A 368 14.71 10.31 11.54
N ALA A 369 15.31 10.80 10.44
CA ALA A 369 16.14 9.99 9.54
C ALA A 369 17.46 9.54 10.19
N THR A 370 18.07 10.39 11.04
CA THR A 370 19.32 10.07 11.74
C THR A 370 19.14 9.13 12.93
N LEU A 371 18.01 9.19 13.65
CA LEU A 371 17.60 8.16 14.62
C LEU A 371 17.27 6.81 13.94
N GLY A 372 16.82 6.86 12.69
CA GLY A 372 16.46 5.69 11.90
C GLY A 372 15.07 5.13 12.24
N GLY A 373 14.67 4.07 11.53
CA GLY A 373 13.36 3.42 11.69
C GLY A 373 12.17 4.19 11.12
N CYS A 374 12.31 5.48 10.81
CA CYS A 374 11.26 6.29 10.20
C CYS A 374 11.07 5.98 8.70
N ARG A 375 9.82 6.03 8.24
CA ARG A 375 9.40 5.97 6.83
C ARG A 375 8.32 7.03 6.58
N GLN A 376 8.17 7.48 5.34
CA GLN A 376 7.13 8.43 4.93
C GLN A 376 6.04 7.68 4.16
N ALA A 377 4.83 7.61 4.73
CA ALA A 377 3.64 7.27 3.97
C ALA A 377 3.15 8.53 3.22
N ILE A 378 2.79 8.40 1.95
CA ILE A 378 2.34 9.51 1.11
C ILE A 378 0.93 9.17 0.65
N ALA A 379 -0.10 9.62 1.38
CA ALA A 379 -1.49 9.44 0.99
C ALA A 379 -1.89 10.49 -0.04
N VAL A 380 -2.18 10.04 -1.27
CA VAL A 380 -2.57 10.92 -2.38
C VAL A 380 -4.06 10.82 -2.66
N ASP A 381 -4.67 11.99 -2.82
CA ASP A 381 -6.08 12.17 -3.15
C ASP A 381 -6.42 11.70 -4.57
N GLN A 382 -7.70 11.42 -4.83
CA GLN A 382 -8.18 10.95 -6.14
C GLN A 382 -7.94 11.95 -7.28
N SER A 383 -7.76 13.24 -6.98
CA SER A 383 -7.45 14.28 -7.97
C SER A 383 -5.96 14.39 -8.30
N LEU A 384 -5.08 13.73 -7.54
CA LEU A 384 -3.62 13.88 -7.49
C LEU A 384 -3.14 15.29 -7.08
N ASP A 385 -3.99 16.06 -6.39
CA ASP A 385 -3.74 17.47 -6.06
C ASP A 385 -2.66 17.67 -4.99
N LEU A 386 -2.31 16.64 -4.23
CA LEU A 386 -1.12 16.64 -3.35
C LEU A 386 0.15 17.09 -4.10
N PHE A 387 0.34 16.64 -5.34
CA PHE A 387 1.50 17.02 -6.15
C PHE A 387 1.45 18.48 -6.65
N ASN A 388 0.31 19.17 -6.51
CA ASN A 388 0.19 20.61 -6.77
C ASN A 388 0.44 21.46 -5.52
N ARG A 389 0.81 20.86 -4.37
CA ARG A 389 1.05 21.57 -3.10
C ARG A 389 2.55 21.68 -2.83
N ALA A 390 3.07 22.91 -2.84
CA ALA A 390 4.51 23.17 -2.78
C ALA A 390 5.18 22.59 -1.52
N TRP A 391 4.54 22.73 -0.35
CA TRP A 391 5.01 22.13 0.91
C TRP A 391 5.10 20.60 0.83
N CYS A 392 4.04 19.92 0.39
CA CYS A 392 4.00 18.46 0.32
C CYS A 392 5.03 17.90 -0.67
N VAL A 393 5.28 18.61 -1.78
CA VAL A 393 6.33 18.24 -2.74
C VAL A 393 7.73 18.48 -2.18
N ALA A 394 7.96 19.56 -1.41
CA ALA A 394 9.22 19.78 -0.71
C ALA A 394 9.48 18.69 0.35
N GLU A 395 8.47 18.33 1.15
CA GLU A 395 8.53 17.21 2.12
C GLU A 395 8.82 15.86 1.45
N ILE A 396 8.27 15.60 0.26
CA ILE A 396 8.55 14.39 -0.53
C ILE A 396 10.00 14.38 -1.06
N ALA A 397 10.48 15.51 -1.58
CA ALA A 397 11.86 15.64 -2.06
C ALA A 397 12.87 15.52 -0.90
N GLU A 398 12.58 16.12 0.25
CA GLU A 398 13.42 16.07 1.45
C GLU A 398 13.51 14.64 2.01
N ALA A 399 12.39 13.91 2.12
CA ALA A 399 12.41 12.51 2.54
C ALA A 399 13.29 11.63 1.63
N ASN A 400 13.21 11.82 0.31
CA ASN A 400 14.09 11.14 -0.66
C ASN A 400 15.57 11.52 -0.46
N ARG A 401 15.87 12.82 -0.30
CA ARG A 401 17.22 13.34 -0.06
C ARG A 401 17.84 12.78 1.21
N LEU A 402 17.03 12.61 2.26
CA LEU A 402 17.38 11.97 3.54
C LEU A 402 17.44 10.43 3.47
N ARG A 403 17.04 9.83 2.34
CA ARG A 403 16.92 8.36 2.13
C ARG A 403 15.95 7.68 3.09
N MET A 404 14.89 8.38 3.47
CA MET A 404 13.76 7.77 4.16
C MET A 404 13.02 6.84 3.20
N ASN A 405 12.56 5.68 3.68
CA ASN A 405 11.73 4.81 2.85
C ASN A 405 10.38 5.50 2.58
N GLN A 406 9.98 5.64 1.31
CA GLN A 406 8.73 6.30 0.91
C GLN A 406 7.73 5.27 0.39
N ALA A 407 6.45 5.41 0.77
CA ALA A 407 5.37 4.53 0.36
C ALA A 407 4.18 5.33 -0.18
N LEU A 408 4.00 5.35 -1.50
CA LEU A 408 2.87 6.02 -2.14
C LEU A 408 1.58 5.21 -1.96
N LYS A 409 0.59 5.82 -1.31
CA LYS A 409 -0.74 5.25 -1.05
C LYS A 409 -1.79 6.00 -1.87
N LEU A 410 -2.65 5.25 -2.56
CA LEU A 410 -3.74 5.76 -3.39
C LEU A 410 -4.99 4.92 -3.12
N ALA A 411 -6.17 5.50 -3.33
CA ALA A 411 -7.43 4.75 -3.23
C ALA A 411 -7.45 3.58 -4.23
N SER A 412 -7.00 3.78 -5.47
CA SER A 412 -6.86 2.74 -6.50
C SER A 412 -5.84 3.14 -7.57
N ARG A 413 -5.66 2.32 -8.62
CA ARG A 413 -4.83 2.66 -9.80
C ARG A 413 -5.48 3.69 -10.73
N ALA A 414 -6.80 3.90 -10.62
CA ALA A 414 -7.55 4.73 -11.57
C ALA A 414 -7.09 6.20 -11.66
N PRO A 415 -6.74 6.90 -10.56
CA PRO A 415 -6.16 8.24 -10.64
C PRO A 415 -4.89 8.32 -11.49
N ILE A 416 -3.98 7.33 -11.38
CA ILE A 416 -2.75 7.29 -12.22
C ILE A 416 -3.13 7.10 -13.69
N MET A 417 -4.04 6.19 -14.00
CA MET A 417 -4.44 5.91 -15.39
C MET A 417 -5.19 7.09 -16.04
N GLN A 418 -6.01 7.82 -15.28
CA GLN A 418 -6.77 8.96 -15.78
C GLN A 418 -5.95 10.26 -15.81
N ARG A 419 -5.06 10.48 -14.84
CA ARG A 419 -4.43 11.80 -14.57
C ARG A 419 -2.91 11.77 -14.53
N GLY A 420 -2.25 10.62 -14.69
CA GLY A 420 -0.78 10.49 -14.61
C GLY A 420 -0.02 11.48 -15.51
N ARG A 421 -0.56 11.81 -16.69
CA ARG A 421 0.03 12.83 -17.59
C ARG A 421 0.06 14.24 -17.03
N ALA A 422 -0.79 14.57 -16.06
CA ALA A 422 -0.71 15.84 -15.35
C ALA A 422 0.54 15.91 -14.45
N LEU A 423 1.07 14.76 -14.00
CA LEU A 423 2.29 14.70 -13.21
C LEU A 423 3.56 14.87 -14.08
N GLU A 424 3.51 14.56 -15.38
CA GLU A 424 4.64 14.68 -16.32
C GLU A 424 5.15 16.13 -16.48
N ASN A 425 4.33 17.13 -16.10
CA ASN A 425 4.60 18.56 -16.30
C ASN A 425 4.59 19.36 -14.97
N LEU A 426 4.88 18.70 -13.84
CA LEU A 426 5.02 19.38 -12.55
C LEU A 426 6.23 20.32 -12.53
N ASP A 427 5.99 21.57 -12.16
CA ASP A 427 7.01 22.57 -11.84
C ASP A 427 6.66 23.18 -10.47
N VAL A 428 7.59 23.15 -9.51
CA VAL A 428 7.37 23.75 -8.18
C VAL A 428 7.02 25.25 -8.22
N ARG A 429 7.35 25.96 -9.32
CA ARG A 429 6.92 27.35 -9.58
C ARG A 429 5.40 27.49 -9.77
N SER A 430 4.72 26.50 -10.34
CA SER A 430 3.26 26.54 -10.59
C SER A 430 2.43 25.99 -9.43
N MET A 431 3.06 25.32 -8.47
CA MET A 431 2.41 24.76 -7.28
C MET A 431 1.82 25.85 -6.36
N ARG A 432 0.90 25.41 -5.50
CA ARG A 432 0.10 26.21 -4.56
C ARG A 432 0.64 26.06 -3.14
N ALA A 433 0.53 27.14 -2.36
CA ALA A 433 0.76 27.17 -0.92
C ALA A 433 -0.38 27.94 -0.22
N SER A 434 -0.33 28.03 1.11
CA SER A 434 -1.34 28.77 1.90
C SER A 434 -1.21 30.29 1.75
N SER A 435 0.02 30.78 1.56
CA SER A 435 0.34 32.13 1.12
C SER A 435 1.44 32.10 0.05
N GLU A 436 1.57 33.15 -0.76
CA GLU A 436 2.71 33.23 -1.70
C GLU A 436 4.05 33.42 -0.96
N ALA A 437 4.07 33.97 0.26
CA ALA A 437 5.27 34.07 1.09
C ALA A 437 5.84 32.69 1.47
N ASP A 438 4.97 31.72 1.83
CA ASP A 438 5.36 30.32 2.03
C ASP A 438 6.04 29.74 0.78
N LYS A 439 5.47 30.04 -0.39
CA LYS A 439 5.96 29.56 -1.68
C LYS A 439 7.30 30.19 -2.05
N GLU A 440 7.47 31.49 -1.81
CA GLU A 440 8.76 32.18 -1.97
C GLU A 440 9.83 31.60 -1.04
N LEU A 441 9.47 31.29 0.22
CA LEU A 441 10.36 30.61 1.18
C LEU A 441 10.78 29.22 0.70
N ILE A 442 9.85 28.39 0.20
CA ILE A 442 10.17 27.07 -0.38
C ILE A 442 11.09 27.22 -1.60
N LEU A 443 10.76 28.12 -2.52
CA LEU A 443 11.57 28.37 -3.72
C LEU A 443 12.96 28.92 -3.37
N ALA A 444 13.10 29.68 -2.27
CA ALA A 444 14.40 30.10 -1.74
C ALA A 444 15.17 28.93 -1.11
N ARG A 445 14.54 28.07 -0.29
CA ARG A 445 15.14 26.86 0.28
C ARG A 445 15.67 25.92 -0.82
N ILE A 446 14.94 25.78 -1.93
CA ILE A 446 15.39 25.02 -3.11
C ILE A 446 16.61 25.70 -3.76
N LYS A 447 16.54 27.00 -4.08
CA LYS A 447 17.63 27.77 -4.70
C LYS A 447 18.94 27.73 -3.91
N ASN A 448 18.88 27.61 -2.58
CA ASN A 448 20.06 27.51 -1.72
C ASN A 448 20.84 26.19 -1.91
N ASN A 449 20.21 25.15 -2.49
CA ASN A 449 20.79 23.82 -2.66
C ASN A 449 21.00 23.43 -4.14
N MET A 450 20.12 23.87 -5.03
CA MET A 450 20.12 23.52 -6.46
C MET A 450 19.32 24.53 -7.30
N THR A 451 19.40 24.45 -8.63
CA THR A 451 18.48 25.21 -9.49
C THR A 451 17.06 24.63 -9.41
N ILE A 452 16.03 25.45 -9.63
CA ILE A 452 14.64 24.96 -9.64
C ILE A 452 14.41 23.95 -10.78
N ASP A 453 15.07 24.12 -11.92
CA ASP A 453 14.95 23.17 -13.04
C ASP A 453 15.61 21.82 -12.70
N GLN A 454 16.71 21.82 -11.95
CA GLN A 454 17.28 20.58 -11.40
C GLN A 454 16.33 19.94 -10.38
N PHE A 455 15.73 20.72 -9.48
CA PHE A 455 14.72 20.22 -8.52
C PHE A 455 13.55 19.55 -9.25
N ASN A 456 13.03 20.17 -10.31
CA ASN A 456 11.94 19.60 -11.11
C ASN A 456 12.39 18.30 -11.82
N ILE A 457 13.62 18.22 -12.34
CA ILE A 457 14.16 16.99 -12.95
C ILE A 457 14.31 15.88 -11.89
N GLU A 458 14.81 16.19 -10.70
CA GLU A 458 14.95 15.23 -9.60
C GLU A 458 13.58 14.78 -9.07
N LEU A 459 12.58 15.66 -9.03
CA LEU A 459 11.18 15.36 -8.70
C LEU A 459 10.53 14.45 -9.75
N GLN A 460 10.71 14.73 -11.05
CA GLN A 460 10.19 13.86 -12.12
C GLN A 460 10.81 12.46 -12.04
N SER A 461 12.12 12.38 -11.76
CA SER A 461 12.80 11.10 -11.50
C SER A 461 12.23 10.38 -10.27
N LEU A 462 12.03 11.09 -9.16
CA LEU A 462 11.45 10.56 -7.93
C LEU A 462 10.01 10.05 -8.12
N ILE A 463 9.20 10.66 -8.98
CA ILE A 463 7.84 10.19 -9.25
C ILE A 463 7.84 9.00 -10.23
N PHE A 464 8.57 9.10 -11.34
CA PHE A 464 8.40 8.21 -12.50
C PHE A 464 9.49 7.16 -12.72
N HIS A 465 10.64 7.19 -12.03
CA HIS A 465 11.74 6.26 -12.33
C HIS A 465 11.30 4.79 -12.23
N ALA A 466 11.38 4.06 -13.35
CA ALA A 466 10.68 2.80 -13.57
C ALA A 466 10.97 1.66 -12.56
N LYS A 467 12.04 1.76 -11.76
CA LYS A 467 12.42 0.76 -10.75
C LYS A 467 12.39 1.25 -9.30
N SER A 468 12.26 2.55 -9.06
CA SER A 468 12.39 3.11 -7.70
C SER A 468 11.68 4.46 -7.47
N GLY A 469 10.96 4.99 -8.46
CA GLY A 469 10.10 6.14 -8.27
C GLY A 469 8.80 5.75 -7.56
N LEU A 470 8.09 6.75 -7.03
CA LEU A 470 6.86 6.56 -6.25
C LEU A 470 5.75 5.80 -7.02
N LEU A 471 5.74 5.87 -8.35
CA LEU A 471 4.80 5.13 -9.21
C LEU A 471 5.30 3.74 -9.64
N ALA A 472 6.52 3.31 -9.29
CA ALA A 472 7.07 2.03 -9.73
C ALA A 472 6.24 0.83 -9.22
N SER A 473 5.82 0.86 -7.95
CA SER A 473 4.93 -0.12 -7.31
C SER A 473 3.48 -0.10 -7.82
N TRP A 474 3.14 0.85 -8.70
CA TRP A 474 1.80 0.98 -9.30
C TRP A 474 1.82 0.71 -10.80
N ASN A 475 2.96 0.89 -11.46
CA ASN A 475 3.11 0.69 -12.90
C ASN A 475 3.52 -0.75 -13.24
N ALA A 476 4.51 -1.29 -12.53
CA ALA A 476 5.10 -2.59 -12.78
C ALA A 476 4.66 -3.61 -11.71
N MET A 477 3.44 -4.12 -11.82
CA MET A 477 3.03 -5.33 -11.09
C MET A 477 3.76 -6.55 -11.66
N ASP A 478 4.99 -6.75 -11.19
CA ASP A 478 5.72 -8.00 -11.37
C ASP A 478 4.98 -9.18 -10.70
N SER A 479 5.40 -10.41 -11.01
CA SER A 479 4.75 -11.62 -10.47
C SER A 479 4.79 -11.70 -8.94
N ALA A 480 5.77 -11.07 -8.28
CA ALA A 480 5.84 -11.05 -6.81
C ALA A 480 4.82 -10.08 -6.21
N GLN A 481 4.57 -8.93 -6.85
CA GLN A 481 3.47 -8.03 -6.48
C GLN A 481 2.10 -8.67 -6.73
N GLN A 482 1.91 -9.40 -7.83
CA GLN A 482 0.67 -10.12 -8.10
C GLN A 482 0.39 -11.22 -7.07
N VAL A 483 1.41 -12.05 -6.73
CA VAL A 483 1.32 -13.02 -5.63
C VAL A 483 1.14 -12.31 -4.28
N GLY A 484 1.68 -11.10 -4.12
CA GLY A 484 1.45 -10.22 -2.97
C GLY A 484 -0.02 -9.80 -2.82
N GLU A 485 -0.71 -9.40 -3.89
CA GLU A 485 -2.15 -9.09 -3.85
C GLU A 485 -2.99 -10.34 -3.55
N VAL A 486 -2.70 -11.47 -4.19
CA VAL A 486 -3.37 -12.75 -3.87
C VAL A 486 -3.15 -13.11 -2.39
N GLY A 487 -1.95 -12.88 -1.88
CA GLY A 487 -1.62 -13.06 -0.47
C GLY A 487 -2.38 -12.13 0.47
N ARG A 488 -2.51 -10.85 0.13
CA ARG A 488 -3.35 -9.88 0.86
C ARG A 488 -4.82 -10.30 0.85
N LEU A 489 -5.36 -10.70 -0.30
CA LEU A 489 -6.73 -11.17 -0.43
C LEU A 489 -7.00 -12.43 0.42
N ILE A 490 -6.06 -13.37 0.45
CA ILE A 490 -6.12 -14.53 1.37
C ILE A 490 -6.07 -14.07 2.83
N ARG A 491 -5.20 -13.11 3.19
CA ARG A 491 -5.10 -12.58 4.56
C ARG A 491 -6.41 -11.93 5.01
N TRP A 492 -7.03 -11.10 4.17
CA TRP A 492 -8.35 -10.52 4.45
C TRP A 492 -9.44 -11.59 4.53
N GLY A 493 -9.39 -12.63 3.68
CA GLY A 493 -10.31 -13.77 3.73
C GLY A 493 -10.20 -14.62 5.00
N LEU A 494 -9.01 -14.72 5.58
CA LEU A 494 -8.77 -15.37 6.88
C LEU A 494 -9.24 -14.48 8.04
N ALA A 495 -8.91 -13.18 7.99
CA ALA A 495 -9.35 -12.19 8.97
C ALA A 495 -10.88 -12.08 9.05
N ASP A 496 -11.58 -12.10 7.92
CA ASP A 496 -13.05 -12.11 7.81
C ASP A 496 -13.72 -13.28 8.57
N ALA A 497 -12.96 -14.34 8.90
CA ALA A 497 -13.41 -15.56 9.58
C ALA A 497 -14.65 -16.24 8.95
N GLY A 498 -14.94 -15.94 7.68
CA GLY A 498 -16.13 -16.41 6.96
C GLY A 498 -17.41 -15.61 7.24
N THR A 499 -17.34 -14.49 7.97
CA THR A 499 -18.50 -13.61 8.26
C THR A 499 -19.04 -12.89 7.02
N GLY A 500 -18.24 -12.79 5.95
CA GLY A 500 -18.63 -12.14 4.70
C GLY A 500 -18.62 -10.61 4.77
N LYS A 501 -18.02 -10.01 5.80
CA LYS A 501 -17.91 -8.55 5.95
C LYS A 501 -17.00 -7.97 4.86
N VAL A 502 -15.77 -8.48 4.74
CA VAL A 502 -14.78 -8.06 3.74
C VAL A 502 -15.34 -8.21 2.34
N TRP A 503 -15.94 -9.35 2.06
CA TRP A 503 -16.42 -9.71 0.72
C TRP A 503 -17.54 -8.79 0.25
N LYS A 504 -18.56 -8.51 1.07
CA LYS A 504 -19.63 -7.53 0.76
C LYS A 504 -19.08 -6.12 0.45
N VAL A 505 -18.01 -5.73 1.15
CA VAL A 505 -17.37 -4.42 1.00
C VAL A 505 -16.52 -4.35 -0.28
N TRP A 506 -15.88 -5.46 -0.65
CA TRP A 506 -15.14 -5.62 -1.91
C TRP A 506 -16.07 -5.70 -3.13
N GLU A 507 -17.16 -6.47 -3.04
CA GLU A 507 -18.15 -6.64 -4.11
C GLU A 507 -18.82 -5.31 -4.49
N ALA A 508 -18.87 -4.34 -3.58
CA ALA A 508 -19.26 -2.95 -3.85
C ALA A 508 -18.12 -2.07 -4.43
N GLU A 509 -17.13 -2.64 -5.12
CA GLU A 509 -16.08 -1.92 -5.88
C GLU A 509 -16.14 -2.13 -7.40
N GLU A 510 -16.84 -3.17 -7.88
CA GLU A 510 -17.12 -3.43 -9.31
C GLU A 510 -18.49 -2.90 -9.75
#